data_AF-A0A359B8I0-F1
#
_entry.id   AF-A0A359B8I0-F1
#
_cell.length_a   1.000
_cell.length_b   1.000
_cell.length_c   1.000
_cell.angle_alpha   90.00
_cell.angle_beta   90.00
_cell.angle_gamma   90.00
#
_symmetry.space_group_name_H-M   'P 1'
#
loop_
_entity.id
_entity.type
_entity.pdbx_description
1 polymer ?
#
loop_
_entity_poly.entity_id
_entity_poly.type
_entity_poly.pdbx_seq_one_letter_code
_entity_poly.pdbx_strand_id
1 'polypeptide(L)'
;MQGKIDIDRLFFWTDLFGIKVVFRNLRPGLLGSADAWRKIITLDESLRDRPRLMKCVLAEEIGHILYPPRPGHIRYHSTGFWETEYLERSHLKVIVAQDERKALTWATGVLIPDVEFWRAIGEKHNTIYKLADYFEVEDWFVWIKIGYIRRKASNQGQRLKWRDIIRR
;
A
#
# COMPACT_ATOMS: atom_id res chain seq x y z
N MET A 1 13.67 -2.15 -19.80
CA MET A 1 12.30 -2.45 -19.31
C MET A 1 12.43 -3.01 -17.91
N GLN A 2 12.16 -2.20 -16.88
CA GLN A 2 12.13 -2.72 -15.51
C GLN A 2 10.79 -3.44 -15.38
N GLY A 3 10.82 -4.78 -15.34
CA GLY A 3 9.61 -5.60 -15.36
C GLY A 3 8.71 -5.29 -14.16
N LYS A 4 7.39 -5.25 -14.37
CA LYS A 4 6.38 -5.04 -13.32
C LYS A 4 6.65 -5.99 -12.13
N ILE A 5 6.42 -5.50 -10.92
CA ILE A 5 6.55 -6.33 -9.71
C ILE A 5 5.28 -7.16 -9.58
N ASP A 6 5.42 -8.47 -9.81
CA ASP A 6 4.41 -9.48 -9.52
C ASP A 6 4.48 -9.93 -8.06
N ILE A 7 3.56 -10.80 -7.68
CA ILE A 7 3.47 -11.31 -6.32
C ILE A 7 4.63 -12.26 -5.96
N ASP A 8 5.16 -13.02 -6.92
CA ASP A 8 6.25 -13.96 -6.68
C ASP A 8 7.54 -13.21 -6.32
N ARG A 9 7.77 -12.05 -6.92
CA ARG A 9 8.87 -11.15 -6.52
C ARG A 9 8.72 -10.62 -5.11
N LEU A 10 7.50 -10.35 -4.65
CA LEU A 10 7.28 -9.96 -3.25
C LEU A 10 7.61 -11.12 -2.30
N PHE A 11 7.20 -12.35 -2.62
CA PHE A 11 7.58 -13.53 -1.83
C PHE A 11 9.09 -13.79 -1.85
N PHE A 12 9.73 -13.62 -3.00
CA PHE A 12 11.19 -13.68 -3.09
C PHE A 12 11.86 -12.64 -2.17
N TRP A 13 11.35 -11.41 -2.13
CA TRP A 13 11.86 -10.40 -1.20
C TRP A 13 11.60 -10.74 0.27
N THR A 14 10.44 -11.34 0.60
CA THR A 14 10.21 -11.78 1.98
C THR A 14 11.24 -12.81 2.41
N ASP A 15 11.53 -13.79 1.55
CA ASP A 15 12.55 -14.81 1.82
C ASP A 15 13.94 -14.17 1.95
N LEU A 16 14.31 -13.27 1.04
CA LEU A 16 15.58 -12.53 1.07
C LEU A 16 15.76 -11.70 2.36
N PHE A 17 14.68 -11.10 2.86
CA PHE A 17 14.72 -10.29 4.09
C PHE A 17 14.57 -11.11 5.38
N GLY A 18 14.40 -12.43 5.26
CA GLY A 18 14.14 -13.34 6.37
C GLY A 18 12.78 -13.08 7.04
N ILE A 19 11.78 -12.68 6.25
CA ILE A 19 10.41 -12.44 6.68
C ILE A 19 9.60 -13.70 6.43
N LYS A 20 9.03 -14.27 7.48
CA LYS A 20 8.14 -15.43 7.38
C LYS A 20 6.73 -14.98 7.02
N VAL A 21 6.21 -15.43 5.90
CA VAL A 21 4.79 -15.22 5.54
C VAL A 21 3.98 -16.45 5.92
N VAL A 22 2.87 -16.25 6.63
CA VAL A 22 1.93 -17.31 7.01
C VAL A 22 0.51 -16.90 6.66
N PHE A 23 -0.33 -17.87 6.31
CA PHE A 23 -1.76 -17.65 6.11
C PHE A 23 -2.53 -18.20 7.31
N ARG A 24 -3.55 -17.44 7.75
CA ARG A 24 -4.44 -17.80 8.86
C ARG A 24 -5.82 -17.18 8.62
N ASN A 25 -6.85 -17.73 9.25
CA ASN A 25 -8.13 -17.04 9.35
C ASN A 25 -7.99 -15.86 10.32
N LEU A 26 -7.96 -14.64 9.78
CA LEU A 26 -7.92 -13.42 10.56
C LEU A 26 -9.35 -13.00 10.94
N ARG A 27 -9.45 -12.01 11.83
CA ARG A 27 -10.76 -11.47 12.24
C ARG A 27 -11.45 -10.85 11.03
N PRO A 28 -12.78 -10.89 10.93
CA PRO A 28 -13.50 -10.28 9.82
C PRO A 28 -13.03 -8.86 9.53
N GLY A 29 -12.68 -8.65 8.27
CA GLY A 29 -12.15 -7.42 7.75
C GLY A 29 -10.64 -7.25 7.87
N LEU A 30 -9.92 -7.95 8.74
CA LEU A 30 -8.46 -7.90 8.77
C LEU A 30 -7.88 -8.78 7.65
N LEU A 31 -7.12 -8.19 6.70
CA LEU A 31 -6.51 -8.94 5.59
C LEU A 31 -5.03 -9.26 5.81
N GLY A 32 -4.34 -8.45 6.61
CA GLY A 32 -2.90 -8.57 6.84
C GLY A 32 -2.48 -8.03 8.20
N SER A 33 -1.38 -8.57 8.74
CA SER A 33 -0.73 -8.04 9.93
C SER A 33 0.75 -8.39 9.94
N ALA A 34 1.58 -7.40 10.25
CA ALA A 34 3.03 -7.53 10.38
C ALA A 34 3.50 -7.44 11.84
N ASP A 35 4.31 -8.42 12.25
CA ASP A 35 5.13 -8.39 13.46
C ASP A 35 6.59 -8.14 13.07
N ALA A 36 7.01 -6.87 13.14
CA ALA A 36 8.36 -6.45 12.75
C ALA A 36 9.46 -7.03 13.65
N TRP A 37 9.17 -7.29 14.93
CA TRP A 37 10.15 -7.86 15.86
C TRP A 37 10.45 -9.32 15.54
N ARG A 38 9.41 -10.08 15.21
CA ARG A 38 9.55 -11.49 14.82
C ARG A 38 9.78 -11.70 13.33
N LYS A 39 9.70 -10.62 12.53
CA LYS A 39 9.69 -10.65 11.06
C LYS A 39 8.65 -11.64 10.52
N ILE A 40 7.42 -11.54 11.00
CA ILE A 40 6.31 -12.39 10.55
C ILE A 40 5.25 -11.52 9.91
N ILE A 41 4.82 -11.90 8.70
CA ILE A 41 3.62 -11.38 8.06
C ILE A 41 2.55 -12.46 8.13
N THR A 42 1.39 -12.13 8.68
CA THR A 42 0.20 -12.99 8.64
C THR A 42 -0.78 -12.41 7.64
N LEU A 43 -1.12 -13.20 6.62
CA LEU A 43 -2.15 -12.89 5.62
C LEU A 43 -3.42 -13.68 5.91
N ASP A 44 -4.57 -13.11 5.58
CA ASP A 44 -5.83 -13.83 5.66
C ASP A 44 -5.94 -14.92 4.58
N GLU A 45 -6.51 -16.09 4.92
CA GLU A 45 -6.68 -17.20 3.98
C GLU A 45 -7.48 -16.80 2.72
N SER A 46 -8.43 -15.88 2.84
CA SER A 46 -9.24 -15.41 1.70
C SER A 46 -8.44 -14.61 0.65
N LEU A 47 -7.18 -14.27 0.92
CA LEU A 47 -6.31 -13.62 -0.04
C LEU A 47 -5.76 -14.59 -1.09
N ARG A 48 -5.75 -15.90 -0.82
CA ARG A 48 -5.25 -16.91 -1.77
C ARG A 48 -5.99 -16.88 -3.10
N ASP A 49 -7.30 -16.62 -3.05
CA ASP A 49 -8.16 -16.55 -4.24
C ASP A 49 -8.23 -15.14 -4.84
N ARG A 50 -7.50 -14.16 -4.28
CA ARG A 50 -7.55 -12.74 -4.65
C ARG A 50 -6.14 -12.20 -4.87
N PRO A 51 -5.42 -12.65 -5.92
CA PRO A 51 -4.00 -12.37 -6.10
C PRO A 51 -3.66 -10.88 -6.21
N ARG A 52 -4.53 -10.08 -6.85
CA ARG A 52 -4.37 -8.61 -6.99
C ARG A 52 -4.42 -7.90 -5.64
N LEU A 53 -5.41 -8.27 -4.81
CA LEU A 53 -5.54 -7.77 -3.45
C LEU A 53 -4.40 -8.27 -2.56
N MET A 54 -4.04 -9.55 -2.64
CA MET A 54 -2.93 -10.15 -1.91
C MET A 54 -1.62 -9.44 -2.20
N LYS A 55 -1.37 -9.07 -3.46
CA LYS A 55 -0.18 -8.31 -3.86
C LYS A 55 -0.12 -6.96 -3.17
N CYS A 56 -1.24 -6.24 -3.11
CA CYS A 56 -1.33 -4.93 -2.45
C CYS A 56 -1.11 -5.05 -0.94
N VAL A 57 -1.80 -6.00 -0.29
CA VAL A 57 -1.69 -6.24 1.16
C VAL A 57 -0.29 -6.71 1.52
N LEU A 58 0.28 -7.69 0.82
CA LEU A 58 1.64 -8.18 1.08
C LEU A 58 2.68 -7.07 0.96
N ALA A 59 2.59 -6.22 -0.07
CA ALA A 59 3.49 -5.08 -0.20
C ALA A 59 3.35 -4.09 0.98
N GLU A 60 2.13 -3.83 1.45
CA GLU A 60 1.91 -2.98 2.62
C GLU A 60 2.52 -3.60 3.89
N GLU A 61 2.31 -4.89 4.13
CA GLU A 61 2.85 -5.60 5.30
C GLU A 61 4.39 -5.68 5.27
N ILE A 62 5.01 -5.85 4.10
CA ILE A 62 6.47 -5.72 3.97
C ILE A 62 6.91 -4.30 4.34
N GLY A 63 6.16 -3.29 3.91
CA GLY A 63 6.37 -1.90 4.31
C GLY A 63 6.33 -1.71 5.83
N HIS A 64 5.42 -2.39 6.54
CA HIS A 64 5.37 -2.38 8.00
C HIS A 64 6.56 -3.08 8.67
N ILE A 65 7.11 -4.14 8.06
CA ILE A 65 8.34 -4.76 8.58
C ILE A 65 9.55 -3.81 8.42
N LEU A 66 9.66 -3.14 7.27
CA LEU A 66 10.79 -2.26 6.95
C LEU A 66 10.72 -0.90 7.66
N TYR A 67 9.51 -0.40 7.90
CA TYR A 67 9.24 0.88 8.57
C TYR A 67 8.28 0.66 9.74
N PRO A 68 8.72 -0.05 10.79
CA PRO A 68 7.83 -0.44 11.89
C PRO A 68 7.25 0.77 12.60
N PRO A 69 5.99 0.68 13.05
CA PRO A 69 5.38 1.72 13.86
C PRO A 69 6.14 1.87 15.19
N ARG A 70 6.14 3.09 15.73
CA ARG A 70 6.84 3.37 16.99
C ARG A 70 6.29 2.49 18.13
N PRO A 71 7.14 2.00 19.07
CA PRO A 71 6.71 1.14 20.18
C PRO A 71 5.49 1.70 20.92
N GLY A 72 4.51 0.84 21.21
CA GLY A 72 3.21 1.21 21.80
C GLY A 72 2.07 1.38 20.80
N HIS A 73 2.32 1.27 19.49
CA HIS A 73 1.32 1.41 18.43
C HIS A 73 1.26 0.14 17.56
N ILE A 74 0.47 -0.85 17.98
CA ILE A 74 0.18 -2.05 17.16
C ILE A 74 -0.90 -1.66 16.13
N ARG A 75 -0.71 -1.93 14.83
CA ARG A 75 -1.78 -1.81 13.82
C ARG A 75 -1.96 -3.06 12.98
N TYR A 76 -3.17 -3.15 12.43
CA TYR A 76 -3.81 -4.28 11.74
C TYR A 76 -4.45 -3.72 10.46
N HIS A 77 -4.25 -4.34 9.28
CA HIS A 77 -4.85 -3.87 8.03
C HIS A 77 -6.31 -4.34 7.88
N SER A 78 -7.29 -3.51 8.29
CA SER A 78 -8.72 -3.84 8.16
C SER A 78 -9.41 -3.20 6.94
N THR A 79 -10.21 -3.99 6.20
CA THR A 79 -11.23 -3.53 5.26
C THR A 79 -12.18 -2.61 6.00
N GLY A 80 -12.25 -1.35 5.58
CA GLY A 80 -13.08 -0.33 6.24
C GLY A 80 -12.31 0.63 7.16
N PHE A 81 -10.97 0.55 7.26
CA PHE A 81 -10.19 1.55 8.01
C PHE A 81 -10.44 3.00 7.53
N TRP A 82 -10.86 3.17 6.27
CA TRP A 82 -11.24 4.46 5.70
C TRP A 82 -12.65 4.93 6.08
N GLU A 83 -13.56 4.03 6.46
CA GLU A 83 -14.98 4.34 6.71
C GLU A 83 -15.31 4.51 8.21
N THR A 84 -14.58 3.86 9.12
CA THR A 84 -15.05 3.75 10.53
C THR A 84 -14.50 4.81 11.51
N GLU A 85 -13.57 5.71 11.15
CA GLU A 85 -12.81 6.44 12.20
C GLU A 85 -12.80 7.99 12.14
N TYR A 86 -13.91 8.61 11.73
CA TYR A 86 -14.04 10.09 11.64
C TYR A 86 -14.18 10.82 13.00
N LEU A 87 -14.29 10.16 14.16
CA LEU A 87 -14.83 10.79 15.38
C LEU A 87 -13.91 11.05 16.59
N GLU A 88 -12.63 10.68 16.62
CA GLU A 88 -11.79 10.95 17.83
C GLU A 88 -10.39 11.49 17.49
N ARG A 89 -10.03 12.66 18.01
CA ARG A 89 -8.77 13.39 17.76
C ARG A 89 -7.76 13.15 18.89
N SER A 90 -6.81 12.23 18.72
CA SER A 90 -5.70 12.02 19.68
C SER A 90 -4.34 12.05 18.98
N HIS A 91 -3.27 12.42 19.72
CA HIS A 91 -1.88 12.39 19.25
C HIS A 91 -1.45 10.98 18.78
N LEU A 92 -2.05 9.93 19.35
CA LEU A 92 -1.88 8.54 18.92
C LEU A 92 -2.34 8.36 17.47
N LYS A 93 -3.50 8.91 17.05
CA LYS A 93 -3.93 8.81 15.64
C LYS A 93 -2.99 9.49 14.67
N VAL A 94 -2.39 10.62 15.06
CA VAL A 94 -1.42 11.33 14.20
C VAL A 94 -0.18 10.46 13.99
N ILE A 95 0.33 9.87 15.06
CA ILE A 95 1.50 8.97 15.02
C ILE A 95 1.18 7.74 14.17
N VAL A 96 0.03 7.11 14.41
CA VAL A 96 -0.32 5.88 13.71
C VAL A 96 -0.63 6.17 12.23
N ALA A 97 -1.31 7.27 11.90
CA ALA A 97 -1.50 7.71 10.51
C ALA A 97 -0.20 8.10 9.80
N GLN A 98 0.84 8.51 10.52
CA GLN A 98 2.17 8.74 9.96
C GLN A 98 2.89 7.43 9.66
N ASP A 99 2.79 6.44 10.55
CA ASP A 99 3.50 5.17 10.39
C ASP A 99 2.81 4.29 9.32
N GLU A 100 1.47 4.22 9.28
CA GLU A 100 0.71 3.63 8.15
C GLU A 100 1.10 4.25 6.81
N ARG A 101 1.26 5.57 6.80
CA ARG A 101 1.62 6.30 5.59
C ARG A 101 3.02 5.93 5.10
N LYS A 102 3.96 5.57 5.98
CA LYS A 102 5.30 5.13 5.54
C LYS A 102 5.23 3.76 4.86
N ALA A 103 4.53 2.80 5.46
CA ALA A 103 4.32 1.48 4.88
C ALA A 103 3.63 1.58 3.51
N LEU A 104 2.51 2.31 3.43
CA LEU A 104 1.80 2.55 2.17
C LEU A 104 2.62 3.35 1.13
N THR A 105 3.43 4.31 1.57
CA THR A 105 4.34 5.04 0.66
C THR A 105 5.38 4.11 0.07
N TRP A 106 5.96 3.22 0.88
CA TRP A 106 6.88 2.19 0.39
C TRP A 106 6.18 1.25 -0.59
N ALA A 107 5.03 0.71 -0.20
CA ALA A 107 4.29 -0.28 -0.98
C ALA A 107 3.84 0.28 -2.34
N THR A 108 3.30 1.51 -2.36
CA THR A 108 2.94 2.20 -3.61
C THR A 108 4.16 2.63 -4.42
N GLY A 109 5.30 2.93 -3.78
CA GLY A 109 6.57 3.19 -4.46
C GLY A 109 7.13 1.98 -5.19
N VAL A 110 6.96 0.79 -4.61
CA VAL A 110 7.35 -0.51 -5.18
C VAL A 110 6.43 -0.91 -6.33
N LEU A 111 5.12 -0.97 -6.09
CA LEU A 111 4.18 -1.53 -7.07
C LEU A 111 3.79 -0.54 -8.16
N ILE A 112 3.89 0.76 -7.88
CA ILE A 112 3.57 1.84 -8.84
C ILE A 112 4.74 2.84 -8.86
N PRO A 113 5.89 2.52 -9.48
CA PRO A 113 7.03 3.44 -9.53
C PRO A 113 6.68 4.78 -10.17
N ASP A 114 7.21 5.91 -9.66
CA ASP A 114 6.87 7.26 -10.15
C ASP A 114 7.08 7.42 -11.66
N VAL A 115 8.21 6.90 -12.18
CA VAL A 115 8.56 6.98 -13.61
C VAL A 115 7.55 6.21 -14.46
N GLU A 116 7.21 5.00 -14.02
CA GLU A 116 6.25 4.13 -14.68
C GLU A 116 4.83 4.71 -14.63
N PHE A 117 4.46 5.32 -13.50
CA PHE A 117 3.18 6.01 -13.32
C PHE A 117 3.00 7.11 -14.35
N TRP A 118 3.97 8.03 -14.46
CA TRP A 118 3.88 9.12 -15.43
C TRP A 118 3.94 8.64 -16.87
N ARG A 119 4.68 7.55 -17.14
CA ARG A 119 4.66 6.90 -18.46
C ARG A 119 3.26 6.37 -18.80
N ALA A 120 2.62 5.65 -17.87
CA ALA A 120 1.27 5.13 -18.06
C ALA A 120 0.24 6.25 -18.31
N ILE A 121 0.35 7.38 -17.59
CA ILE A 121 -0.46 8.58 -17.84
C ILE A 121 -0.26 9.09 -19.28
N GLY A 122 1.00 9.18 -19.74
CA GLY A 122 1.34 9.58 -21.11
C GLY A 122 0.81 8.62 -22.18
N GLU A 123 0.76 7.33 -21.88
CA GLU A 123 0.17 6.26 -22.70
C GLU A 123 -1.38 6.21 -22.64
N LYS A 124 -2.02 7.22 -22.04
CA LYS A 124 -3.49 7.37 -21.89
C LYS A 124 -4.14 6.36 -20.93
N HIS A 125 -3.39 5.74 -20.02
CA HIS A 125 -3.93 5.10 -18.82
C HIS A 125 -4.25 6.17 -17.78
N ASN A 126 -5.22 7.04 -18.06
CA ASN A 126 -5.49 8.24 -17.27
C ASN A 126 -6.79 8.17 -16.45
N THR A 127 -7.32 6.97 -16.19
CA THR A 127 -8.39 6.75 -15.22
C THR A 127 -7.88 5.82 -14.12
N ILE A 128 -8.51 5.83 -12.95
CA ILE A 128 -8.13 4.95 -11.83
C ILE A 128 -8.13 3.49 -12.28
N TYR A 129 -9.23 3.03 -12.88
CA TYR A 129 -9.37 1.67 -13.37
C TYR A 129 -8.25 1.28 -14.37
N LYS A 130 -7.95 2.15 -15.35
CA LYS A 130 -6.89 1.88 -16.33
C LYS A 130 -5.51 1.79 -15.71
N LEU A 131 -5.22 2.61 -14.71
CA LEU A 131 -3.96 2.55 -13.96
C LEU A 131 -3.91 1.29 -13.10
N ALA A 132 -5.00 0.99 -12.41
CA ALA A 132 -5.13 -0.17 -11.55
C ALA A 132 -4.88 -1.45 -12.36
N ASP A 133 -5.46 -1.55 -13.56
CA ASP A 133 -5.23 -2.67 -14.48
C ASP A 133 -3.80 -2.67 -15.04
N TYR A 134 -3.27 -1.51 -15.42
CA TYR A 134 -1.90 -1.41 -15.93
C TYR A 134 -0.87 -1.91 -14.89
N PHE A 135 -1.05 -1.58 -13.61
CA PHE A 135 -0.17 -2.01 -12.53
C PHE A 135 -0.59 -3.33 -11.86
N GLU A 136 -1.76 -3.86 -12.24
CA GLU A 136 -2.39 -5.04 -11.63
C GLU A 136 -2.52 -4.88 -10.11
N VAL A 137 -3.05 -3.75 -9.64
CA VAL A 137 -3.24 -3.39 -8.22
C VAL A 137 -4.65 -2.90 -7.99
N GLU A 138 -5.14 -2.95 -6.75
CA GLU A 138 -6.50 -2.49 -6.43
C GLU A 138 -6.66 -0.97 -6.65
N ASP A 139 -7.88 -0.53 -6.98
CA ASP A 139 -8.19 0.88 -7.24
C ASP A 139 -7.78 1.79 -6.06
N TRP A 140 -8.06 1.35 -4.83
CA TRP A 140 -7.70 2.08 -3.61
C TRP A 140 -6.18 2.31 -3.50
N PHE A 141 -5.38 1.39 -4.04
CA PHE A 141 -3.92 1.49 -4.05
C PHE A 141 -3.45 2.63 -4.98
N VAL A 142 -4.10 2.78 -6.13
CA VAL A 142 -3.87 3.89 -7.07
C VAL A 142 -4.28 5.22 -6.46
N TRP A 143 -5.41 5.27 -5.74
CA TRP A 143 -5.84 6.47 -5.01
C TRP A 143 -4.78 6.95 -4.02
N ILE A 144 -4.19 6.03 -3.25
CA ILE A 144 -3.11 6.32 -2.31
C ILE A 144 -1.87 6.86 -3.04
N LYS A 145 -1.46 6.21 -4.14
CA LYS A 145 -0.32 6.65 -4.94
C LYS A 145 -0.47 8.09 -5.44
N ILE A 146 -1.65 8.43 -5.97
CA ILE A 146 -1.91 9.78 -6.45
C ILE A 146 -1.89 10.78 -5.28
N GLY A 147 -2.43 10.40 -4.12
CA GLY A 147 -2.30 11.18 -2.88
C GLY A 147 -0.84 11.46 -2.50
N TYR A 148 0.03 10.46 -2.60
CA TYR A 148 1.46 10.61 -2.38
C TYR A 148 2.12 11.56 -3.39
N ILE A 149 1.88 11.38 -4.69
CA ILE A 149 2.42 12.23 -5.76
C ILE A 149 2.05 13.69 -5.54
N ARG A 150 0.77 13.95 -5.23
CA ARG A 150 0.27 15.31 -4.97
C ARG A 150 0.95 15.95 -3.76
N ARG A 151 1.17 15.19 -2.69
CA ARG A 151 1.90 15.68 -1.50
C ARG A 151 3.37 15.97 -1.84
N LYS A 152 4.04 15.08 -2.57
CA LYS A 152 5.44 15.25 -3.00
C LYS A 152 5.60 16.51 -3.83
N ALA A 153 4.70 16.74 -4.80
CA ALA A 153 4.66 17.97 -5.59
C ALA A 153 4.44 19.22 -4.71
N SER A 154 3.50 19.15 -3.75
CA SER A 154 3.25 20.26 -2.82
C SER A 154 4.47 20.63 -1.98
N ASN A 155 5.24 19.64 -1.53
CA ASN A 155 6.48 19.86 -0.78
C ASN A 155 7.58 20.52 -1.65
N GLN A 156 7.45 20.44 -2.98
CA GLN A 156 8.32 21.09 -3.96
C GLN A 156 7.74 22.43 -4.46
N GLY A 157 6.70 22.95 -3.79
CA GLY A 157 6.05 24.22 -4.17
C GLY A 157 5.06 24.11 -5.33
N GLN A 158 4.75 22.89 -5.82
CA GLN A 158 3.84 22.67 -6.93
C GLN A 158 2.45 22.23 -6.46
N ARG A 159 1.38 22.82 -7.02
CA ARG A 159 0.00 22.46 -6.68
C ARG A 159 -0.65 21.58 -7.75
N LEU A 160 -0.49 20.27 -7.63
CA LEU A 160 -1.13 19.26 -8.50
C LEU A 160 -2.57 18.95 -8.06
N LYS A 161 -3.56 19.15 -8.94
CA LYS A 161 -4.96 18.79 -8.70
C LYS A 161 -5.26 17.42 -9.30
N TRP A 162 -6.26 16.73 -8.76
CA TRP A 162 -6.71 15.42 -9.26
C TRP A 162 -7.02 15.42 -10.76
N ARG A 163 -7.72 16.45 -11.24
CA ARG A 163 -8.08 16.63 -12.65
C ARG A 163 -6.89 16.81 -13.59
N ASP A 164 -5.72 17.16 -13.03
CA ASP A 164 -4.49 17.34 -13.80
C ASP A 164 -3.76 15.98 -13.98
N ILE A 165 -4.16 14.96 -13.20
CA ILE A 165 -3.53 13.62 -13.18
C ILE A 165 -4.45 12.59 -13.84
N ILE A 166 -5.72 12.57 -13.45
CA ILE A 166 -6.71 11.59 -13.93
C ILE A 166 -7.92 12.27 -14.57
N ARG A 167 -8.48 11.60 -15.57
CA ARG A 167 -9.78 11.87 -16.16
C ARG A 167 -10.84 11.11 -15.38
N ARG A 168 -12.01 11.75 -15.22
CA ARG A 168 -13.22 11.09 -14.73
C ARG A 168 -13.80 10.20 -15.81
#